data_AF-E8M7V7-F1
#
_entry.id   AF-E8M7V7-F1
#
_cell.length_a   1.000
_cell.length_b   1.000
_cell.length_c   1.000
_cell.angle_alpha   90.00
_cell.angle_beta   90.00
_cell.angle_gamma   90.00
#
_symmetry.space_group_name_H-M   'P 1'
#
loop_
_entity.id
_entity.type
_entity.pdbx_description
1 polymer ?
#
loop_
_entity_poly.entity_id
_entity_poly.type
_entity_poly.pdbx_seq_one_letter_code
_entity_poly.pdbx_strand_id
1 'polypeptide(L)'
;MKRLIVALLLSASSSMALAADNACLSKKYDAYIDASLHWYEDLAKLTSEQYPDLKEVSEWFLQGRVNHFELNRAAVSYYLDNDATKVATGQPVEAWLQLEQKDIKVLASRSDELGQLAKVTFEDRQAKPHEKNYQLRSAFADLLSHPTKIDAALKRYNQSIQELESISCK
;
A
#
# COMPACT_ATOMS: atom_id res chain seq x y z
N MET A 1 31.13 43.94 -13.18
CA MET A 1 31.00 42.54 -12.70
C MET A 1 30.12 42.47 -11.43
N LYS A 2 28.82 42.80 -11.52
CA LYS A 2 27.87 42.70 -10.37
C LYS A 2 26.51 42.08 -10.73
N ARG A 3 26.31 41.61 -11.97
CA ARG A 3 25.01 41.10 -12.45
C ARG A 3 24.94 39.57 -12.63
N LEU A 4 26.00 38.84 -12.28
CA LEU A 4 26.09 37.38 -12.49
C LEU A 4 25.69 36.53 -11.28
N ILE A 5 25.36 37.13 -10.12
CA ILE A 5 25.07 36.37 -8.88
C ILE A 5 23.57 36.05 -8.71
N VAL A 6 22.67 36.79 -9.38
CA VAL A 6 21.22 36.62 -9.17
C VAL A 6 20.63 35.42 -9.93
N ALA A 7 21.26 34.96 -11.02
CA ALA A 7 20.75 33.86 -11.84
C ALA A 7 20.94 32.45 -11.23
N LEU A 8 21.86 32.30 -10.27
CA LEU A 8 22.15 31.01 -9.61
C LEU A 8 21.17 30.66 -8.48
N LEU A 9 20.37 31.62 -7.99
CA LEU A 9 19.42 31.39 -6.91
C LEU A 9 18.06 30.87 -7.39
N LEU A 10 17.72 31.02 -8.67
CA LEU A 10 16.44 30.59 -9.26
C LEU A 10 16.42 29.10 -9.66
N SER A 11 17.57 28.49 -9.89
CA SER A 11 17.65 27.06 -10.23
C SER A 11 17.57 26.14 -9.00
N ALA A 12 17.89 26.64 -7.81
CA ALA A 12 17.78 25.87 -6.57
C ALA A 12 16.34 25.74 -6.04
N SER A 13 15.43 26.64 -6.43
CA SER A 13 14.02 26.61 -6.02
C SER A 13 13.21 25.49 -6.67
N SER A 14 13.57 25.07 -7.89
CA SER A 14 12.78 24.07 -8.64
C SER A 14 12.91 22.66 -8.05
N SER A 15 14.09 22.29 -7.54
CA SER A 15 14.31 20.98 -6.91
C SER A 15 13.60 20.83 -5.57
N MET A 16 13.46 21.93 -4.82
CA MET A 16 12.76 21.93 -3.52
C MET A 16 11.24 21.78 -3.69
N ALA A 17 10.67 22.29 -4.78
CA ALA A 17 9.25 22.12 -5.09
C ALA A 17 8.93 20.65 -5.45
N LEU A 18 9.74 20.01 -6.29
CA LEU A 18 9.53 18.60 -6.68
C LEU A 18 9.66 17.63 -5.50
N ALA A 19 10.64 17.82 -4.63
CA ALA A 19 10.81 16.99 -3.43
C ALA A 19 9.63 17.14 -2.44
N ALA A 20 9.06 18.34 -2.32
CA ALA A 20 7.87 18.58 -1.51
C ALA A 20 6.63 17.89 -2.09
N ASP A 21 6.50 17.86 -3.42
CA ASP A 21 5.40 17.17 -4.11
C ASP A 21 5.49 15.64 -3.91
N ASN A 22 6.69 15.06 -4.11
CA ASN A 22 6.93 13.63 -3.87
C ASN A 22 6.66 13.21 -2.41
N ALA A 23 7.01 14.06 -1.44
CA ALA A 23 6.71 13.80 -0.03
C ALA A 23 5.19 13.83 0.23
N CYS A 24 4.46 14.74 -0.39
CA CYS A 24 2.99 14.76 -0.33
C CYS A 24 2.37 13.51 -0.96
N LEU A 25 2.82 13.15 -2.16
CA LEU A 25 2.35 11.97 -2.89
C LEU A 25 2.63 10.69 -2.10
N SER A 26 3.83 10.55 -1.53
CA SER A 26 4.20 9.43 -0.65
C SER A 26 3.25 9.34 0.54
N LYS A 27 3.02 10.46 1.25
CA LYS A 27 2.08 10.51 2.38
C LYS A 27 0.64 10.16 1.98
N LYS A 28 0.19 10.58 0.79
CA LYS A 28 -1.13 10.23 0.28
C LYS A 28 -1.23 8.72 0.04
N TYR A 29 -0.19 8.12 -0.53
CA TYR A 29 -0.14 6.68 -0.74
C TYR A 29 -0.04 5.91 0.59
N ASP A 30 0.76 6.40 1.54
CA ASP A 30 0.84 5.83 2.89
C ASP A 30 -0.52 5.76 3.58
N ALA A 31 -1.30 6.85 3.50
CA ALA A 31 -2.66 6.90 4.05
C ALA A 31 -3.59 5.86 3.39
N TYR A 32 -3.42 5.61 2.08
CA TYR A 32 -4.16 4.57 1.37
C TYR A 32 -3.77 3.17 1.86
N ILE A 33 -2.47 2.93 2.06
CA ILE A 33 -1.98 1.68 2.61
C ILE A 33 -2.53 1.45 4.02
N ASP A 34 -2.46 2.45 4.90
CA ASP A 34 -2.94 2.37 6.28
C ASP A 34 -4.46 2.08 6.32
N ALA A 35 -5.24 2.79 5.51
CA ALA A 35 -6.68 2.55 5.37
C ALA A 35 -6.97 1.11 4.92
N SER A 36 -6.21 0.63 3.92
CA SER A 36 -6.36 -0.71 3.39
C SER A 36 -5.98 -1.79 4.41
N LEU A 37 -4.90 -1.60 5.16
CA LEU A 37 -4.48 -2.54 6.21
C LEU A 37 -5.50 -2.63 7.32
N HIS A 38 -5.97 -1.50 7.85
CA HIS A 38 -7.05 -1.49 8.86
C HIS A 38 -8.31 -2.20 8.37
N TRP A 39 -8.67 -2.05 7.09
CA TRP A 39 -9.79 -2.79 6.51
C TRP A 39 -9.59 -4.31 6.58
N TYR A 40 -8.42 -4.82 6.21
CA TYR A 40 -8.14 -6.26 6.30
C TYR A 40 -8.00 -6.75 7.74
N GLU A 41 -7.48 -5.93 8.66
CA GLU A 41 -7.45 -6.23 10.09
C GLU A 41 -8.87 -6.38 10.66
N ASP A 42 -9.77 -5.45 10.31
CA ASP A 42 -11.18 -5.50 10.71
C ASP A 42 -11.86 -6.77 10.17
N LEU A 43 -11.65 -7.11 8.90
CA LEU A 43 -12.20 -8.33 8.32
C LEU A 43 -11.67 -9.59 9.01
N ALA A 44 -10.35 -9.68 9.21
CA ALA A 44 -9.72 -10.82 9.88
C ALA A 44 -10.24 -10.97 11.33
N LYS A 45 -10.39 -9.85 12.05
CA LYS A 45 -10.93 -9.82 13.41
C LYS A 45 -12.37 -10.28 13.45
N LEU A 46 -13.26 -9.66 12.67
CA LEU A 46 -14.69 -10.00 12.63
C LEU A 46 -14.92 -11.47 12.27
N THR A 47 -14.17 -11.97 11.27
CA THR A 47 -14.24 -13.39 10.89
C THR A 47 -13.75 -14.30 12.00
N SER A 48 -12.66 -13.96 12.69
CA SER A 48 -12.12 -14.79 13.78
C SER A 48 -12.99 -14.75 15.05
N GLU A 49 -13.72 -13.66 15.28
CA GLU A 49 -14.71 -13.56 16.35
C GLU A 49 -15.93 -14.46 16.05
N GLN A 50 -16.39 -14.49 14.79
CA GLN A 50 -17.51 -15.33 14.36
C GLN A 50 -17.11 -16.82 14.24
N TYR A 51 -15.87 -17.10 13.82
CA TYR A 51 -15.33 -18.43 13.58
C TYR A 51 -13.96 -18.58 14.27
N PRO A 52 -13.91 -18.89 15.58
CA PRO A 52 -12.66 -18.96 16.33
C PRO A 52 -11.65 -19.97 15.79
N ASP A 53 -12.10 -21.02 15.12
CA ASP A 53 -11.25 -22.02 14.50
C ASP A 53 -10.56 -21.52 13.22
N LEU A 54 -10.97 -20.37 12.68
CA LEU A 54 -10.33 -19.69 11.56
C LEU A 54 -9.30 -18.63 12.00
N LYS A 55 -9.10 -18.42 13.30
CA LYS A 55 -8.19 -17.38 13.81
C LYS A 55 -6.77 -17.46 13.22
N GLU A 56 -6.17 -18.65 13.26
CA GLU A 56 -4.79 -18.86 12.74
C GLU A 56 -4.69 -18.52 11.24
N VAL A 57 -5.66 -18.97 10.44
CA VAL A 57 -5.64 -18.69 8.99
C VAL A 57 -5.94 -17.22 8.69
N SER A 58 -6.75 -16.56 9.51
CA SER A 58 -6.99 -15.11 9.40
C SER A 58 -5.72 -14.31 9.69
N GLU A 59 -4.95 -14.69 10.72
CA GLU A 59 -3.66 -14.07 11.05
C GLU A 59 -2.63 -14.31 9.94
N TRP A 60 -2.55 -15.54 9.40
CA TRP A 60 -1.71 -15.87 8.25
C TRP A 60 -2.07 -15.03 7.01
N PHE A 61 -3.36 -14.90 6.71
CA PHE A 61 -3.84 -14.06 5.59
C PHE A 61 -3.47 -12.59 5.80
N LEU A 62 -3.69 -12.06 7.00
CA LEU A 62 -3.37 -10.68 7.35
C LEU A 62 -1.87 -10.39 7.20
N GLN A 63 -1.01 -11.30 7.66
CA GLN A 63 0.44 -11.15 7.49
C GLN A 63 0.84 -11.05 6.01
N GLY A 64 0.24 -11.87 5.14
CA GLY A 64 0.46 -11.76 3.69
C GLY A 64 -0.02 -10.43 3.11
N ARG A 65 -1.11 -9.85 3.63
CA ARG A 65 -1.57 -8.50 3.25
C ARG A 65 -0.58 -7.42 3.71
N VAL A 66 -0.08 -7.52 4.95
CA VAL A 66 0.95 -6.61 5.49
C VAL A 66 2.18 -6.62 4.60
N ASN A 67 2.73 -7.80 4.31
CA ASN A 67 3.92 -7.93 3.46
C ASN A 67 3.71 -7.30 2.07
N HIS A 68 2.57 -7.58 1.44
CA HIS A 68 2.21 -7.00 0.14
C HIS A 68 2.13 -5.47 0.18
N PHE A 69 1.47 -4.92 1.18
CA PHE A 69 1.23 -3.49 1.27
C PHE A 69 2.47 -2.71 1.68
N GLU A 70 3.31 -3.24 2.55
CA GLU A 70 4.59 -2.61 2.90
C GLU A 70 5.58 -2.63 1.74
N LEU A 71 5.58 -3.69 0.91
CA LEU A 71 6.29 -3.65 -0.37
C LEU A 71 5.78 -2.50 -1.25
N ASN A 72 4.46 -2.36 -1.42
CA ASN A 72 3.90 -1.32 -2.27
C ASN A 72 4.25 0.08 -1.74
N ARG A 73 4.18 0.27 -0.42
CA ARG A 73 4.57 1.50 0.27
C ARG A 73 6.00 1.91 -0.08
N ALA A 74 6.95 1.00 0.17
CA ALA A 74 8.36 1.22 -0.12
C ALA A 74 8.60 1.43 -1.63
N ALA A 75 7.90 0.69 -2.49
CA ALA A 75 8.03 0.80 -3.94
C ALA A 75 7.53 2.15 -4.46
N VAL A 76 6.38 2.65 -4.02
CA VAL A 76 5.89 3.98 -4.43
C VAL A 76 6.83 5.07 -3.97
N SER A 77 7.25 5.05 -2.69
CA SER A 77 8.21 6.03 -2.17
C SER A 77 9.50 6.01 -2.98
N TYR A 78 10.07 4.83 -3.25
CA TYR A 78 11.26 4.68 -4.09
C TYR A 78 11.04 5.22 -5.51
N TYR A 79 9.94 4.85 -6.17
CA TYR A 79 9.72 5.24 -7.55
C TYR A 79 9.41 6.71 -7.72
N LEU A 80 8.71 7.36 -6.79
CA LEU A 80 8.52 8.82 -6.85
C LEU A 80 9.86 9.55 -6.94
N ASP A 81 10.88 9.10 -6.21
CA ASP A 81 12.20 9.74 -6.18
C ASP A 81 13.15 9.27 -7.29
N ASN A 82 12.97 8.06 -7.84
CA ASN A 82 13.94 7.44 -8.74
C ASN A 82 13.43 7.18 -10.17
N ASP A 83 12.13 6.93 -10.34
CA ASP A 83 11.48 6.67 -11.64
C ASP A 83 9.96 6.91 -11.53
N ALA A 84 9.56 8.18 -11.53
CA ALA A 84 8.17 8.58 -11.34
C ALA A 84 7.22 8.03 -12.42
N THR A 85 7.74 7.55 -13.56
CA THR A 85 6.93 6.92 -14.61
C THR A 85 6.31 5.59 -14.17
N LYS A 86 6.80 5.01 -13.06
CA LYS A 86 6.25 3.79 -12.44
C LYS A 86 5.08 4.07 -11.49
N VAL A 87 4.76 5.34 -11.22
CA VAL A 87 3.68 5.74 -10.32
C VAL A 87 2.66 6.57 -11.10
N ALA A 88 1.49 6.00 -11.35
CA ALA A 88 0.44 6.62 -12.14
C ALA A 88 -0.38 7.64 -11.33
N THR A 89 0.23 8.74 -10.89
CA THR A 89 -0.38 9.75 -9.98
C THR A 89 -1.61 10.46 -10.54
N GLY A 90 -1.87 10.34 -11.86
CA GLY A 90 -3.10 10.80 -12.51
C GLY A 90 -4.29 9.83 -12.43
N GLN A 91 -4.11 8.65 -11.82
CA GLN A 91 -5.16 7.67 -11.56
C GLN A 91 -5.64 7.75 -10.09
N PRO A 92 -6.76 7.09 -9.74
CA PRO A 92 -7.10 6.83 -8.34
C PRO A 92 -5.92 6.18 -7.59
N VAL A 93 -5.77 6.48 -6.30
CA VAL A 93 -4.57 6.14 -5.50
C VAL A 93 -4.29 4.63 -5.47
N GLU A 94 -5.35 3.81 -5.47
CA GLU A 94 -5.29 2.35 -5.49
C GLU A 94 -4.71 1.79 -6.80
N ALA A 95 -4.70 2.60 -7.86
CA ALA A 95 -4.20 2.25 -9.18
C ALA A 95 -2.82 2.88 -9.49
N TRP A 96 -2.21 3.60 -8.54
CA TRP A 96 -0.91 4.26 -8.76
C TRP A 96 0.22 3.28 -9.05
N LEU A 97 0.23 2.13 -8.37
CA LEU A 97 1.28 1.14 -8.50
C LEU A 97 0.71 -0.18 -9.01
N GLN A 98 1.34 -0.73 -10.04
CA GLN A 98 1.04 -2.07 -10.54
C GLN A 98 2.34 -2.86 -10.61
N LEU A 99 2.54 -3.75 -9.63
CA LEU A 99 3.67 -4.68 -9.62
C LEU A 99 3.21 -6.07 -10.06
N GLU A 100 3.66 -6.51 -11.23
CA GLU A 100 3.49 -7.88 -11.66
C GLU A 100 4.51 -8.80 -10.96
N GLN A 101 4.30 -10.12 -11.03
CA GLN A 101 5.24 -11.08 -10.44
C GLN A 101 6.67 -10.94 -10.97
N LYS A 102 6.83 -10.56 -12.25
CA LYS A 102 8.15 -10.31 -12.85
C LYS A 102 8.84 -9.11 -12.20
N ASP A 103 8.09 -8.05 -11.87
CA ASP A 103 8.62 -6.83 -11.28
C ASP A 103 9.08 -7.11 -9.84
N ILE A 104 8.27 -7.83 -9.07
CA ILE A 104 8.62 -8.24 -7.70
C ILE A 104 9.85 -9.15 -7.69
N LYS A 105 9.97 -10.07 -8.67
CA LYS A 105 11.17 -10.90 -8.81
C LYS A 105 12.42 -10.07 -9.06
N VAL A 106 12.32 -9.01 -9.87
CA VAL A 106 13.43 -8.07 -10.10
C VAL A 106 13.75 -7.29 -8.83
N LEU A 107 12.75 -6.74 -8.15
CA LEU A 107 12.94 -6.02 -6.89
C LEU A 107 13.60 -6.90 -5.81
N ALA A 108 13.19 -8.17 -5.71
CA ALA A 108 13.73 -9.14 -4.75
C ALA A 108 15.22 -9.48 -4.98
N SER A 109 15.81 -9.08 -6.12
CA SER A 109 17.25 -9.24 -6.38
C SER A 109 18.10 -8.12 -5.77
N ARG A 110 17.47 -7.05 -5.26
CA ARG A 110 18.15 -5.95 -4.58
C ARG A 110 18.62 -6.38 -3.18
N SER A 111 19.65 -5.72 -2.67
CA SER A 111 20.21 -5.97 -1.35
C SER A 111 19.75 -4.98 -0.27
N ASP A 112 18.94 -3.99 -0.63
CA ASP A 112 18.42 -2.98 0.28
C ASP A 112 17.05 -3.36 0.88
N GLU A 113 16.47 -2.47 1.67
CA GLU A 113 15.19 -2.68 2.36
C GLU A 113 14.05 -3.04 1.39
N LEU A 114 13.93 -2.31 0.26
CA LEU A 114 12.96 -2.62 -0.78
C LEU A 114 13.16 -4.03 -1.34
N GLY A 115 14.42 -4.46 -1.51
CA GLY A 115 14.76 -5.83 -1.89
C GLY A 115 14.29 -6.87 -0.88
N GLN A 116 14.48 -6.62 0.42
CA GLN A 116 14.03 -7.53 1.47
C GLN A 116 12.50 -7.65 1.50
N LEU A 117 11.77 -6.53 1.43
CA LEU A 117 10.31 -6.53 1.36
C LEU A 117 9.78 -7.28 0.13
N ALA A 118 10.43 -7.07 -1.03
CA ALA A 118 10.08 -7.76 -2.26
C ALA A 118 10.35 -9.26 -2.17
N LYS A 119 11.45 -9.67 -1.53
CA LYS A 119 11.78 -11.08 -1.30
C LYS A 119 10.73 -11.76 -0.43
N VAL A 120 10.33 -11.16 0.69
CA VAL A 120 9.26 -11.70 1.55
C VAL A 120 7.97 -11.86 0.76
N THR A 121 7.53 -10.82 0.04
CA THR A 121 6.30 -10.90 -0.77
C THR A 121 6.40 -11.93 -1.89
N PHE A 122 7.60 -12.11 -2.49
CA PHE A 122 7.83 -13.13 -3.50
C PHE A 122 7.71 -14.53 -2.91
N GLU A 123 8.30 -14.76 -1.73
CA GLU A 123 8.23 -16.03 -1.00
C GLU A 123 6.80 -16.37 -0.58
N ASP A 124 6.02 -15.40 -0.10
CA ASP A 124 4.60 -15.59 0.23
C ASP A 124 3.79 -16.11 -0.96
N ARG A 125 4.08 -15.62 -2.18
CA ARG A 125 3.38 -16.07 -3.40
C ARG A 125 3.74 -17.49 -3.83
N GLN A 126 4.88 -18.01 -3.38
CA GLN A 126 5.35 -19.36 -3.67
C GLN A 126 5.04 -20.34 -2.55
N ALA A 127 4.66 -19.84 -1.37
CA ALA A 127 4.38 -20.66 -0.21
C ALA A 127 3.17 -21.58 -0.45
N LYS A 128 3.19 -22.75 0.20
CA LYS A 128 2.02 -23.62 0.26
C LYS A 128 0.90 -22.86 0.99
N PRO A 129 -0.30 -22.71 0.41
CA PRO A 129 -1.40 -22.06 1.09
C PRO A 129 -1.76 -22.78 2.40
N HIS A 130 -2.20 -22.01 3.40
CA HIS A 130 -2.72 -22.55 4.65
C HIS A 130 -3.89 -23.52 4.39
N GLU A 131 -3.98 -24.61 5.16
CA GLU A 131 -4.95 -25.69 4.90
C GLU A 131 -6.40 -25.21 4.93
N LYS A 132 -6.69 -24.24 5.81
CA LYS A 132 -8.00 -23.58 5.93
C LYS A 132 -8.24 -22.38 5.01
N ASN A 133 -7.35 -22.09 4.05
CA ASN A 133 -7.46 -20.89 3.21
C ASN A 133 -8.80 -20.82 2.45
N TYR A 134 -9.31 -21.96 1.97
CA TYR A 134 -10.62 -21.99 1.30
C TYR A 134 -11.77 -21.63 2.25
N GLN A 135 -11.75 -22.17 3.47
CA GLN A 135 -12.77 -21.89 4.49
C GLN A 135 -12.75 -20.41 4.89
N LEU A 136 -11.56 -19.81 5.05
CA LEU A 136 -11.44 -18.38 5.28
C LEU A 136 -12.06 -17.55 4.15
N ARG A 137 -11.77 -17.90 2.89
CA ARG A 137 -12.35 -17.20 1.73
C ARG A 137 -13.87 -17.29 1.70
N SER A 138 -14.44 -18.45 2.04
CA SER A 138 -15.89 -18.61 2.17
C SER A 138 -16.45 -17.77 3.32
N ALA A 139 -15.76 -17.71 4.47
CA ALA A 139 -16.18 -16.91 5.61
C ALA A 139 -16.11 -15.40 5.31
N PHE A 140 -15.11 -14.93 4.58
CA PHE A 140 -15.07 -13.55 4.08
C PHE A 140 -16.20 -13.25 3.10
N ALA A 141 -16.50 -14.17 2.17
CA ALA A 141 -17.63 -13.97 1.25
C ALA A 141 -18.96 -13.87 2.00
N ASP A 142 -19.19 -14.73 3.00
CA ASP A 142 -20.37 -14.63 3.89
C ASP A 142 -20.39 -13.28 4.61
N LEU A 143 -19.31 -12.90 5.30
CA LEU A 143 -19.21 -11.65 6.03
C LEU A 143 -19.52 -10.43 5.14
N LEU A 144 -18.93 -10.37 3.95
CA LEU A 144 -19.10 -9.27 2.99
C LEU A 144 -20.49 -9.21 2.35
N SER A 145 -21.24 -10.31 2.33
CA SER A 145 -22.64 -10.34 1.89
C SER A 145 -23.64 -9.84 2.95
N HIS A 146 -23.17 -9.61 4.18
CA HIS A 146 -23.97 -9.12 5.30
C HIS A 146 -23.48 -7.72 5.73
N PRO A 147 -23.87 -6.65 5.01
CA PRO A 147 -23.31 -5.30 5.20
C PRO A 147 -23.48 -4.77 6.63
N THR A 148 -24.51 -5.18 7.35
CA THR A 148 -24.72 -4.79 8.77
C THR A 148 -23.63 -5.30 9.70
N LYS A 149 -22.99 -6.43 9.38
CA LYS A 149 -21.87 -7.00 10.17
C LYS A 149 -20.56 -6.23 9.98
N ILE A 150 -20.40 -5.54 8.83
CA ILE A 150 -19.19 -4.80 8.47
C ILE A 150 -19.38 -3.28 8.50
N ASP A 151 -20.58 -2.78 8.83
CA ASP A 151 -20.94 -1.36 8.71
C ASP A 151 -19.94 -0.41 9.39
N ALA A 152 -19.54 -0.73 10.62
CA ALA A 152 -18.58 0.08 11.35
C ALA A 152 -17.18 0.11 10.69
N ALA A 153 -16.70 -1.04 10.22
CA ALA A 153 -15.42 -1.16 9.51
C ALA A 153 -15.45 -0.44 8.16
N LEU A 154 -16.53 -0.66 7.40
CA LEU A 154 -16.72 -0.05 6.08
C LEU A 154 -16.83 1.47 6.17
N LYS A 155 -17.52 2.01 7.18
CA LYS A 155 -17.58 3.46 7.42
C LYS A 155 -16.20 4.05 7.72
N ARG A 156 -15.41 3.40 8.58
CA ARG A 156 -14.02 3.84 8.86
C ARG A 156 -13.15 3.83 7.62
N TYR A 157 -13.21 2.75 6.84
CA TYR A 157 -12.47 2.65 5.58
C TYR A 157 -12.87 3.77 4.62
N ASN A 158 -14.17 3.93 4.33
CA ASN A 158 -14.68 4.95 3.42
C ASN A 158 -14.32 6.37 3.88
N GLN A 159 -14.38 6.64 5.19
CA GLN A 159 -13.95 7.92 5.73
C GLN A 159 -12.45 8.16 5.48
N SER A 160 -11.61 7.15 5.71
CA SER A 160 -10.16 7.25 5.47
C SER A 160 -9.85 7.49 3.98
N ILE A 161 -10.58 6.84 3.07
CA ILE A 161 -10.46 7.07 1.62
C ILE A 161 -10.91 8.48 1.25
N GLN A 162 -12.02 8.97 1.81
CA GLN A 162 -12.48 10.34 1.54
C GLN A 162 -11.47 11.38 2.04
N GLU A 163 -10.88 11.17 3.22
CA GLU A 163 -9.87 12.05 3.80
C GLU A 163 -8.61 12.09 2.94
N LEU A 164 -8.08 10.94 2.51
CA LEU A 164 -6.88 10.91 1.66
C LEU A 164 -7.15 11.45 0.25
N GLU A 165 -8.34 11.25 -0.32
CA GLU A 165 -8.68 11.77 -1.65
C GLU A 165 -8.67 13.31 -1.67
N SER A 166 -9.02 13.94 -0.55
CA SER A 166 -8.96 15.39 -0.36
C SER A 166 -7.53 15.96 -0.34
N ILE A 167 -6.49 15.11 -0.20
CA ILE A 167 -5.09 15.53 -0.23
C ILE A 167 -4.74 15.97 -1.66
N SER A 168 -4.39 17.25 -1.81
CA SER A 168 -3.90 17.85 -3.04
C SER A 168 -2.39 18.09 -2.93
N CYS A 169 -1.63 17.40 -3.76
CA CYS A 169 -0.19 17.59 -3.94
C CYS A 169 0.05 18.58 -5.11
N LYS A 170 1.16 19.33 -5.07
CA LYS A 170 1.40 20.54 -5.86
C LYS A 170 2.74 20.54 -6.57
#